data_AF-A0A0H4BFF6-F1
#
_entry.id   AF-A0A0H4BFF6-F1
#
_cell.length_a   1.000
_cell.length_b   1.000
_cell.length_c   1.000
_cell.angle_alpha   90.00
_cell.angle_beta   90.00
_cell.angle_gamma   90.00
#
_symmetry.space_group_name_H-M   'P 1'
#
loop_
_entity.id
_entity.type
_entity.pdbx_description
1 polymer ?
#
loop_
_entity_poly.entity_id
_entity_poly.type
_entity_poly.pdbx_seq_one_letter_code
_entity_poly.pdbx_strand_id
1 'polypeptide(L)'
;PEIQIHMKHSGIRELPSSINQYQTHILRLSLTYMENFVVLPSSISRLKSLVSLNVSGCPKLESLPEEIGDLDNLEELDARWTLISRPPSTIVRLNKLKILKFRGFRDGVHFEFPPVAEGLRSLETLSLKNSNLIDGGLPEDIGSLSSLKYLDLTGNNFEHLPRSIVQLGALRSLDLSNCQGLTQLPELPPELNELHVDCHMALKFIHDLVTKRKKLPRVKLDVEDDTIYNLFAHALFQNISSLRHDISASDS
;
A
#
# COMPACT_ATOMS: atom_id res chain seq x y z
N PRO A 1 -3.29 -32.49 6.66
CA PRO A 1 -2.93 -32.08 5.28
C PRO A 1 -3.18 -30.58 5.09
N GLU A 2 -2.18 -29.84 4.61
CA GLU A 2 -2.36 -28.44 4.25
C GLU A 2 -3.29 -28.33 3.04
N ILE A 3 -4.35 -27.54 3.17
CA ILE A 3 -5.32 -27.32 2.10
C ILE A 3 -5.12 -25.92 1.54
N GLN A 4 -4.99 -25.85 0.22
CA GLN A 4 -4.97 -24.61 -0.55
C GLN A 4 -6.15 -24.64 -1.50
N ILE A 5 -7.01 -23.63 -1.42
CA ILE A 5 -8.18 -23.49 -2.29
C ILE A 5 -7.92 -22.32 -3.23
N HIS A 6 -7.97 -22.59 -4.54
CA HIS A 6 -7.89 -21.57 -5.58
C HIS A 6 -9.14 -21.64 -6.45
N MET A 7 -9.92 -20.56 -6.43
CA MET A 7 -11.12 -20.37 -7.24
C MET A 7 -10.95 -19.10 -8.06
N LYS A 8 -11.28 -19.19 -9.34
CA LYS A 8 -11.19 -18.09 -10.29
C LYS A 8 -12.36 -18.12 -11.26
N HIS A 9 -12.90 -16.96 -11.63
CA HIS A 9 -14.01 -16.83 -12.60
C HIS A 9 -15.28 -17.65 -12.25
N SER A 10 -15.56 -17.84 -10.96
CA SER A 10 -16.77 -18.54 -10.54
C SER A 10 -17.99 -17.59 -10.50
N GLY A 11 -19.17 -18.13 -10.78
CA GLY A 11 -20.46 -17.42 -10.66
C GLY A 11 -20.99 -17.30 -9.23
N ILE A 12 -20.25 -17.82 -8.24
CA ILE A 12 -20.63 -17.78 -6.82
C ILE A 12 -20.67 -16.33 -6.32
N ARG A 13 -21.73 -16.00 -5.56
CA ARG A 13 -21.94 -14.67 -5.00
C ARG A 13 -21.38 -14.48 -3.59
N GLU A 14 -21.26 -15.57 -2.84
CA GLU A 14 -20.78 -15.59 -1.46
C GLU A 14 -20.05 -16.91 -1.17
N LEU A 15 -19.11 -16.89 -0.24
CA LEU A 15 -18.39 -18.10 0.15
C LEU A 15 -19.34 -19.03 0.95
N PRO A 16 -19.54 -20.29 0.57
CA PRO A 16 -20.48 -21.17 1.27
C PRO A 16 -19.97 -21.51 2.67
N SER A 17 -20.88 -21.57 3.64
CA SER A 17 -20.57 -21.90 5.04
C SER A 17 -19.98 -23.31 5.23
N SER A 18 -20.11 -24.19 4.24
CA SER A 18 -19.50 -25.53 4.24
C SER A 18 -17.97 -25.51 4.26
N ILE A 19 -17.32 -24.42 3.82
CA ILE A 19 -15.85 -24.29 3.90
C ILE A 19 -15.33 -24.40 5.34
N ASN A 20 -16.17 -24.05 6.32
CA ASN A 20 -15.85 -24.12 7.74
C ASN A 20 -15.59 -25.57 8.21
N GLN A 21 -16.06 -26.59 7.49
CA GLN A 21 -15.77 -27.98 7.82
C GLN A 21 -14.26 -28.31 7.74
N TYR A 22 -13.49 -27.54 6.97
CA TYR A 22 -12.06 -27.73 6.76
C TYR A 22 -11.20 -26.67 7.46
N GLN A 23 -11.76 -25.97 8.45
CA GLN A 23 -11.19 -24.78 9.08
C GLN A 23 -9.79 -24.94 9.71
N THR A 24 -9.42 -26.15 10.13
CA THR A 24 -8.11 -26.47 10.72
C THR A 24 -7.03 -26.84 9.70
N HIS A 25 -7.39 -26.90 8.41
CA HIS A 25 -6.52 -27.40 7.36
C HIS A 25 -6.28 -26.38 6.25
N ILE A 26 -7.20 -25.43 6.05
CA ILE A 26 -7.07 -24.40 5.00
C ILE A 26 -6.02 -23.37 5.43
N LEU A 27 -4.89 -23.38 4.74
CA LEU A 27 -3.82 -22.40 4.93
C LEU A 27 -3.90 -21.25 3.93
N ARG A 28 -4.40 -21.52 2.71
CA ARG A 28 -4.50 -20.52 1.65
C ARG A 28 -5.87 -20.57 1.00
N LEU A 29 -6.52 -19.41 0.91
CA LEU A 29 -7.80 -19.24 0.24
C LEU A 29 -7.66 -18.11 -0.79
N SER A 30 -7.80 -18.47 -2.06
CA SER A 30 -7.71 -17.54 -3.17
C SER A 30 -9.01 -17.56 -3.96
N LEU A 31 -9.73 -16.44 -3.92
CA LEU A 31 -11.00 -16.15 -4.57
C LEU A 31 -10.78 -15.00 -5.54
N THR A 32 -10.13 -15.26 -6.66
CA THR A 32 -9.69 -14.18 -7.57
C THR A 32 -10.58 -14.03 -8.78
N TYR A 33 -10.71 -12.83 -9.33
CA TYR A 33 -11.47 -12.60 -10.57
C TYR A 33 -12.92 -13.16 -10.51
N MET A 34 -13.59 -13.03 -9.36
CA MET A 34 -14.98 -13.46 -9.20
C MET A 34 -15.93 -12.30 -9.50
N GLU A 35 -16.47 -12.28 -10.72
CA GLU A 35 -17.29 -11.19 -11.25
C GLU A 35 -18.59 -10.93 -10.46
N ASN A 36 -19.10 -11.97 -9.77
CA ASN A 36 -20.35 -11.93 -9.03
C ASN A 36 -20.19 -12.00 -7.52
N PHE A 37 -18.96 -12.05 -6.99
CA PHE A 37 -18.70 -12.18 -5.56
C PHE A 37 -18.92 -10.83 -4.86
N VAL A 38 -19.92 -10.78 -3.97
CA VAL A 38 -20.39 -9.53 -3.34
C VAL A 38 -19.92 -9.42 -1.89
N VAL A 39 -19.85 -10.55 -1.18
CA VAL A 39 -19.59 -10.54 0.26
C VAL A 39 -18.74 -11.72 0.70
N LEU A 40 -17.78 -11.42 1.57
CA LEU A 40 -17.08 -12.43 2.35
C LEU A 40 -17.83 -12.60 3.68
N PRO A 41 -18.39 -13.79 3.99
CA PRO A 41 -19.21 -13.98 5.18
C PRO A 41 -18.35 -13.90 6.45
N SER A 42 -18.95 -13.43 7.56
CA SER A 42 -18.32 -13.37 8.89
C SER A 42 -17.73 -14.70 9.37
N SER A 43 -18.29 -15.82 8.89
CA SER A 43 -17.78 -17.15 9.18
C SER A 43 -16.35 -17.42 8.69
N ILE A 44 -15.77 -16.55 7.84
CA ILE A 44 -14.36 -16.63 7.43
C ILE A 44 -13.41 -16.70 8.62
N SER A 45 -13.74 -16.02 9.73
CA SER A 45 -12.99 -16.01 10.98
C SER A 45 -12.79 -17.39 11.62
N ARG A 46 -13.59 -18.37 11.22
CA ARG A 46 -13.46 -19.75 11.67
C ARG A 46 -12.23 -20.44 11.09
N LEU A 47 -11.71 -19.98 9.95
CA LEU A 47 -10.51 -20.52 9.31
C LEU A 47 -9.24 -20.12 10.08
N LYS A 48 -9.11 -20.59 11.33
CA LYS A 48 -8.04 -20.20 12.26
C LYS A 48 -6.64 -20.57 11.79
N SER A 49 -6.50 -21.48 10.82
CA SER A 49 -5.21 -21.84 10.22
C SER A 49 -4.87 -21.01 8.97
N LEU A 50 -5.74 -20.09 8.55
CA LEU A 50 -5.55 -19.33 7.31
C LEU A 50 -4.35 -18.38 7.44
N VAL A 51 -3.42 -18.52 6.50
CA VAL A 51 -2.17 -17.74 6.40
C VAL A 51 -2.26 -16.72 5.26
N SER A 52 -2.95 -17.05 4.17
CA SER A 52 -3.07 -16.17 2.99
C SER A 52 -4.50 -16.12 2.49
N LEU A 53 -5.06 -14.92 2.37
CA LEU A 53 -6.36 -14.64 1.80
C LEU A 53 -6.21 -13.70 0.60
N ASN A 54 -6.65 -14.15 -0.57
CA ASN A 54 -6.66 -13.34 -1.77
C ASN A 54 -8.08 -13.25 -2.32
N VAL A 55 -8.65 -12.04 -2.34
CA VAL A 55 -9.97 -11.72 -2.91
C VAL A 55 -9.86 -10.74 -4.08
N SER A 56 -8.67 -10.64 -4.68
CA SER A 56 -8.38 -9.65 -5.71
C SER A 56 -9.14 -9.89 -7.02
N GLY A 57 -9.52 -8.81 -7.70
CA GLY A 57 -10.32 -8.88 -8.92
C GLY A 57 -11.79 -9.27 -8.66
N CYS A 58 -12.32 -9.00 -7.48
CA CYS A 58 -13.74 -9.15 -7.17
C CYS A 58 -14.42 -7.78 -7.23
N PRO A 59 -14.89 -7.32 -8.41
CA PRO A 59 -15.32 -5.94 -8.61
C PRO A 59 -16.62 -5.57 -7.90
N LYS A 60 -17.35 -6.54 -7.31
CA LYS A 60 -18.58 -6.31 -6.54
C LYS A 60 -18.38 -6.46 -5.02
N LEU A 61 -17.16 -6.79 -4.58
CA LEU A 61 -16.86 -6.94 -3.16
C LEU A 61 -16.64 -5.54 -2.55
N GLU A 62 -17.60 -5.09 -1.75
CA GLU A 62 -17.63 -3.73 -1.19
C GLU A 62 -17.07 -3.64 0.23
N SER A 63 -17.04 -4.75 0.97
CA SER A 63 -16.56 -4.77 2.35
C SER A 63 -15.93 -6.11 2.76
N LEU A 64 -15.09 -6.06 3.79
CA LEU A 64 -14.67 -7.23 4.54
C LEU A 64 -15.45 -7.27 5.87
N PRO A 65 -15.78 -8.45 6.40
CA PRO A 65 -16.45 -8.58 7.69
C PRO A 65 -15.53 -8.15 8.83
N GLU A 66 -16.08 -7.61 9.93
CA GLU A 66 -15.31 -7.25 11.13
C GLU A 66 -14.64 -8.49 11.78
N GLU A 67 -15.18 -9.68 11.55
CA GLU A 67 -14.57 -10.91 12.06
C GLU A 67 -13.28 -11.28 11.30
N ILE A 68 -12.90 -10.56 10.23
CA ILE A 68 -11.59 -10.74 9.59
C ILE A 68 -10.44 -10.54 10.58
N GLY A 69 -10.61 -9.65 11.56
CA GLY A 69 -9.62 -9.38 12.60
C GLY A 69 -9.31 -10.57 13.51
N ASP A 70 -10.14 -11.61 13.49
CA ASP A 70 -9.97 -12.82 14.30
C ASP A 70 -9.16 -13.90 13.57
N LEU A 71 -8.57 -13.61 12.41
CA LEU A 71 -7.68 -14.53 11.68
C LEU A 71 -6.25 -14.44 12.21
N ASP A 72 -6.02 -14.99 13.42
CA ASP A 72 -4.78 -14.85 14.20
C ASP A 72 -3.49 -15.30 13.49
N ASN A 73 -3.60 -16.11 12.43
CA ASN A 73 -2.49 -16.64 11.64
C ASN A 73 -2.32 -15.99 10.27
N LEU A 74 -3.15 -15.00 9.92
CA LEU A 74 -3.10 -14.37 8.60
C LEU A 74 -1.82 -13.55 8.45
N GLU A 75 -1.03 -13.87 7.43
CA GLU A 75 0.20 -13.19 7.06
C GLU A 75 0.05 -12.36 5.78
N GLU A 76 -0.90 -12.72 4.91
CA GLU A 76 -1.13 -12.01 3.64
C GLU A 76 -2.62 -11.81 3.37
N LEU A 77 -2.98 -10.56 3.06
CA LEU A 77 -4.30 -10.17 2.58
C LEU A 77 -4.17 -9.33 1.31
N ASP A 78 -4.68 -9.85 0.19
CA ASP A 78 -4.74 -9.13 -1.09
C ASP A 78 -6.20 -8.92 -1.50
N ALA A 79 -6.63 -7.65 -1.50
CA ALA A 79 -7.97 -7.21 -1.87
C ALA A 79 -7.91 -6.15 -2.99
N ARG A 80 -6.90 -6.22 -3.87
CA ARG A 80 -6.78 -5.32 -5.02
C ARG A 80 -7.92 -5.52 -6.02
N TRP A 81 -8.32 -4.45 -6.70
CA TRP A 81 -9.39 -4.46 -7.69
C TRP A 81 -10.75 -4.89 -7.09
N THR A 82 -11.06 -4.34 -5.92
CA THR A 82 -12.34 -4.49 -5.23
C THR A 82 -12.96 -3.11 -4.99
N LEU A 83 -14.21 -3.06 -4.51
CA LEU A 83 -14.88 -1.82 -4.09
C LEU A 83 -14.68 -1.52 -2.60
N ILE A 84 -13.80 -2.25 -1.91
CA ILE A 84 -13.50 -2.02 -0.50
C ILE A 84 -12.81 -0.66 -0.36
N SER A 85 -13.56 0.33 0.13
CA SER A 85 -13.08 1.68 0.43
C SER A 85 -12.73 1.86 1.90
N ARG A 86 -13.32 1.06 2.79
CA ARG A 86 -13.07 1.09 4.23
C ARG A 86 -12.85 -0.34 4.74
N PRO A 87 -11.59 -0.77 4.97
CA PRO A 87 -11.38 -2.03 5.66
C PRO A 87 -11.93 -1.95 7.09
N PRO A 88 -12.43 -3.07 7.63
CA PRO A 88 -13.04 -3.11 8.95
C PRO A 88 -12.04 -2.66 10.03
N SER A 89 -12.54 -2.00 11.07
CA SER A 89 -11.68 -1.44 12.13
C SER A 89 -10.83 -2.51 12.83
N THR A 90 -11.37 -3.72 12.93
CA THR A 90 -10.75 -4.93 13.48
C THR A 90 -9.57 -5.46 12.67
N ILE A 91 -9.34 -5.02 11.42
CA ILE A 91 -8.18 -5.44 10.61
C ILE A 91 -6.86 -5.21 11.36
N VAL A 92 -6.84 -4.23 12.26
CA VAL A 92 -5.67 -3.89 13.08
C VAL A 92 -5.25 -5.00 14.03
N ARG A 93 -6.16 -5.90 14.40
CA ARG A 93 -5.89 -7.03 15.30
C ARG A 93 -5.00 -8.10 14.66
N LEU A 94 -4.83 -8.07 13.34
CA LEU A 94 -4.02 -9.02 12.57
C LEU A 94 -2.51 -8.81 12.78
N ASN A 95 -2.03 -9.13 13.98
CA ASN A 95 -0.66 -8.85 14.40
C ASN A 95 0.41 -9.72 13.72
N LYS A 96 0.03 -10.77 12.98
CA LYS A 96 0.93 -11.57 12.13
C LYS A 96 0.91 -11.15 10.66
N LEU A 97 0.03 -10.21 10.28
CA LEU A 97 -0.10 -9.76 8.90
C LEU A 97 1.19 -9.07 8.49
N LYS A 98 1.81 -9.55 7.41
CA LYS A 98 3.04 -9.01 6.82
C LYS A 98 2.75 -8.22 5.56
N ILE A 99 1.75 -8.64 4.79
CA ILE A 99 1.41 -8.05 3.49
C ILE A 99 -0.06 -7.69 3.47
N LEU A 100 -0.34 -6.41 3.22
CA LEU A 100 -1.70 -5.89 3.04
C LEU A 100 -1.77 -5.06 1.75
N LYS A 101 -2.67 -5.44 0.84
CA LYS A 101 -2.82 -4.78 -0.45
C LYS A 101 -4.27 -4.42 -0.72
N PHE A 102 -4.51 -3.14 -0.93
CA PHE A 102 -5.75 -2.62 -1.50
C PHE A 102 -5.47 -1.85 -2.78
N ARG A 103 -6.45 -1.86 -3.66
CA ARG A 103 -6.48 -1.06 -4.89
C ARG A 103 -7.93 -0.94 -5.31
N GLY A 104 -8.43 0.27 -5.41
CA GLY A 104 -9.77 0.54 -5.87
C GLY A 104 -9.84 0.69 -7.39
N PHE A 105 -10.98 1.19 -7.84
CA PHE A 105 -11.19 1.71 -9.19
C PHE A 105 -11.09 3.24 -9.14
N ARG A 106 -10.55 3.88 -10.19
CA ARG A 106 -10.23 5.33 -10.18
C ARG A 106 -11.46 6.23 -9.93
N ASP A 107 -12.65 5.78 -10.30
CA ASP A 107 -13.92 6.51 -10.11
C ASP A 107 -14.72 6.04 -8.87
N GLY A 108 -14.06 5.31 -7.97
CA GLY A 108 -14.67 4.73 -6.77
C GLY A 108 -14.82 5.71 -5.60
N VAL A 109 -15.41 5.24 -4.51
CA VAL A 109 -15.46 5.97 -3.22
C VAL A 109 -14.04 6.20 -2.69
N HIS A 110 -13.83 7.31 -1.98
CA HIS A 110 -12.57 7.59 -1.32
C HIS A 110 -12.21 6.49 -0.33
N PHE A 111 -10.95 6.06 -0.36
CA PHE A 111 -10.46 5.05 0.56
C PHE A 111 -10.04 5.69 1.88
N GLU A 112 -10.40 5.04 2.98
CA GLU A 112 -10.07 5.46 4.34
C GLU A 112 -9.57 4.26 5.12
N PHE A 113 -8.30 4.30 5.50
CA PHE A 113 -7.65 3.27 6.29
C PHE A 113 -7.87 3.54 7.79
N PRO A 114 -8.25 2.53 8.59
CA PRO A 114 -8.58 2.74 10.00
C PRO A 114 -7.35 3.14 10.83
N PRO A 115 -7.55 3.77 11.99
CA PRO A 115 -6.47 4.06 12.95
C PRO A 115 -5.70 2.80 13.34
N VAL A 116 -4.36 2.86 13.32
CA VAL A 116 -3.50 1.67 13.46
C VAL A 116 -2.71 1.59 14.77
N ALA A 117 -2.87 2.55 15.69
CA ALA A 117 -2.06 2.64 16.92
C ALA A 117 -2.00 1.34 17.75
N GLU A 118 -3.05 0.52 17.71
CA GLU A 118 -3.16 -0.68 18.55
C GLU A 118 -2.68 -1.98 17.86
N GLY A 119 -2.27 -1.95 16.60
CA GLY A 119 -2.25 -3.15 15.76
C GLY A 119 -1.21 -3.23 14.64
N LEU A 120 -1.37 -4.24 13.77
CA LEU A 120 -0.56 -4.48 12.57
C LEU A 120 0.96 -4.53 12.84
N ARG A 121 1.36 -5.05 14.00
CA ARG A 121 2.75 -4.99 14.50
C ARG A 121 3.79 -5.67 13.61
N SER A 122 3.38 -6.65 12.80
CA SER A 122 4.26 -7.37 11.86
C SER A 122 4.14 -6.90 10.42
N LEU A 123 3.36 -5.84 10.14
CA LEU A 123 3.10 -5.42 8.77
C LEU A 123 4.38 -4.88 8.14
N GLU A 124 4.83 -5.53 7.07
CA GLU A 124 6.06 -5.18 6.35
C GLU A 124 5.78 -4.47 5.03
N THR A 125 4.64 -4.76 4.40
CA THR A 125 4.25 -4.18 3.11
C THR A 125 2.80 -3.74 3.15
N LEU A 126 2.59 -2.45 2.89
CA LEU A 126 1.28 -1.83 2.70
C LEU A 126 1.25 -1.20 1.30
N SER A 127 0.39 -1.73 0.43
CA SER A 127 0.13 -1.13 -0.89
C SER A 127 -1.30 -0.63 -0.92
N LEU A 128 -1.46 0.67 -1.14
CA LEU A 128 -2.72 1.37 -1.36
C LEU A 128 -2.72 2.05 -2.74
N LYS A 129 -2.00 1.47 -3.70
CA LYS A 129 -1.86 1.97 -5.06
C LYS A 129 -3.22 2.15 -5.74
N ASN A 130 -3.46 3.33 -6.32
CA ASN A 130 -4.70 3.72 -6.98
C ASN A 130 -5.94 3.37 -6.13
N SER A 131 -5.91 3.72 -4.85
CA SER A 131 -7.04 3.49 -3.94
C SER A 131 -7.96 4.70 -3.79
N ASN A 132 -7.73 5.79 -4.54
CA ASN A 132 -8.49 7.04 -4.39
C ASN A 132 -8.36 7.62 -2.96
N LEU A 133 -7.15 7.58 -2.39
CA LEU A 133 -6.82 8.25 -1.13
C LEU A 133 -6.85 9.77 -1.31
N ILE A 134 -7.50 10.44 -0.37
CA ILE A 134 -7.49 11.90 -0.17
C ILE A 134 -6.97 12.22 1.23
N ASP A 135 -6.89 13.50 1.61
CA ASP A 135 -6.54 13.90 2.98
C ASP A 135 -7.49 13.25 4.00
N GLY A 136 -6.92 12.67 5.07
CA GLY A 136 -7.64 11.85 6.04
C GLY A 136 -7.84 10.39 5.63
N GLY A 137 -7.52 9.99 4.40
CA GLY A 137 -7.60 8.60 3.95
C GLY A 137 -6.50 7.69 4.53
N LEU A 138 -5.35 8.26 4.88
CA LEU A 138 -4.34 7.62 5.72
C LEU A 138 -4.48 8.11 7.16
N PRO A 139 -4.39 7.24 8.17
CA PRO A 139 -4.59 7.63 9.55
C PRO A 139 -3.37 8.40 10.09
N GLU A 140 -3.62 9.35 11.00
CA GLU A 140 -2.56 10.17 11.61
C GLU A 140 -1.59 9.37 12.49
N ASP A 141 -1.94 8.14 12.86
CA ASP A 141 -1.11 7.22 13.64
C ASP A 141 -0.37 6.19 12.78
N ILE A 142 -0.33 6.35 11.44
CA ILE A 142 0.38 5.43 10.52
C ILE A 142 1.83 5.16 10.93
N GLY A 143 2.49 6.14 11.55
CA GLY A 143 3.83 6.03 12.13
C GLY A 143 4.01 4.90 13.17
N SER A 144 2.92 4.38 13.72
CA SER A 144 2.92 3.26 14.69
C SER A 144 3.28 1.91 14.04
N LEU A 145 3.25 1.81 12.71
CA LEU A 145 3.61 0.60 11.95
C LEU A 145 5.13 0.36 11.95
N SER A 146 5.67 0.01 13.12
CA SER A 146 7.11 -0.11 13.38
C SER A 146 7.85 -1.13 12.52
N SER A 147 7.16 -2.12 11.93
CA SER A 147 7.74 -3.14 11.06
C SER A 147 7.63 -2.81 9.56
N LEU A 148 6.97 -1.71 9.19
CA LEU A 148 6.66 -1.40 7.80
C LEU A 148 7.92 -1.06 7.03
N LYS A 149 8.22 -1.83 5.97
CA LYS A 149 9.39 -1.68 5.11
C LYS A 149 9.05 -1.06 3.76
N TYR A 150 7.86 -1.36 3.24
CA TYR A 150 7.41 -0.93 1.91
C TYR A 150 6.03 -0.28 2.02
N LEU A 151 5.95 0.99 1.63
CA LEU A 151 4.71 1.75 1.54
C LEU A 151 4.52 2.23 0.10
N ASP A 152 3.50 1.71 -0.57
CA ASP A 152 3.15 2.07 -1.95
C ASP A 152 1.84 2.85 -1.96
N LEU A 153 1.95 4.15 -2.29
CA LEU A 153 0.84 5.10 -2.37
C LEU A 153 0.62 5.58 -3.81
N THR A 154 1.17 4.90 -4.80
CA THR A 154 1.19 5.35 -6.19
C THR A 154 -0.21 5.63 -6.75
N GLY A 155 -0.37 6.74 -7.47
CA GLY A 155 -1.59 7.09 -8.18
C GLY A 155 -2.77 7.49 -7.29
N ASN A 156 -2.49 8.12 -6.15
CA ASN A 156 -3.50 8.69 -5.26
C ASN A 156 -3.54 10.22 -5.35
N ASN A 157 -4.56 10.86 -4.78
CA ASN A 157 -4.81 12.29 -4.95
C ASN A 157 -4.95 13.07 -3.63
N PHE A 158 -4.21 12.64 -2.60
CA PHE A 158 -4.08 13.39 -1.34
C PHE A 158 -3.17 14.61 -1.54
N GLU A 159 -3.43 15.67 -0.78
CA GLU A 159 -2.61 16.87 -0.74
C GLU A 159 -1.50 16.76 0.30
N HIS A 160 -1.76 15.99 1.38
CA HIS A 160 -0.86 15.86 2.53
C HIS A 160 -0.66 14.39 2.93
N LEU A 161 0.57 14.08 3.36
CA LEU A 161 0.87 12.85 4.08
C LEU A 161 0.75 13.09 5.59
N PRO A 162 0.32 12.09 6.38
CA PRO A 162 0.27 12.19 7.85
C PRO A 162 1.61 12.58 8.45
N ARG A 163 1.59 13.40 9.51
CA ARG A 163 2.84 13.88 10.15
C ARG A 163 3.65 12.73 10.77
N SER A 164 2.97 11.68 11.21
CA SER A 164 3.62 10.51 11.81
C SER A 164 4.39 9.65 10.81
N ILE A 165 4.33 9.93 9.49
CA ILE A 165 5.07 9.14 8.50
C ILE A 165 6.57 9.09 8.82
N VAL A 166 7.14 10.17 9.38
CA VAL A 166 8.54 10.26 9.83
C VAL A 166 8.91 9.23 10.90
N GLN A 167 7.93 8.68 11.62
CA GLN A 167 8.10 7.71 12.70
C GLN A 167 8.19 6.26 12.19
N LEU A 168 7.98 6.01 10.89
CA LEU A 168 8.11 4.69 10.29
C LEU A 168 9.59 4.23 10.26
N GLY A 169 10.13 3.83 11.41
CA GLY A 169 11.55 3.55 11.61
C GLY A 169 12.09 2.36 10.81
N ALA A 170 11.24 1.46 10.33
CA ALA A 170 11.64 0.36 9.45
C ALA A 170 11.48 0.67 7.96
N LEU A 171 10.93 1.83 7.57
CA LEU A 171 10.59 2.08 6.16
C LEU A 171 11.84 2.16 5.31
N ARG A 172 11.90 1.32 4.26
CA ARG A 172 13.00 1.25 3.31
C ARG A 172 12.61 1.80 1.94
N SER A 173 11.36 1.65 1.54
CA SER A 173 10.85 2.17 0.27
C SER A 173 9.51 2.87 0.45
N LEU A 174 9.42 4.08 -0.10
CA LEU A 174 8.19 4.85 -0.21
C LEU A 174 7.96 5.16 -1.69
N ASP A 175 6.81 4.77 -2.22
CA ASP A 175 6.41 5.10 -3.58
C ASP A 175 5.26 6.11 -3.58
N LEU A 176 5.55 7.29 -4.12
CA LEU A 176 4.62 8.40 -4.27
C LEU A 176 4.37 8.71 -5.75
N SER A 177 4.77 7.84 -6.68
CA SER A 177 4.63 8.10 -8.11
C SER A 177 3.17 8.36 -8.49
N ASN A 178 2.93 9.28 -9.41
CA ASN A 178 1.60 9.72 -9.85
C ASN A 178 0.69 10.30 -8.74
N CYS A 179 1.26 10.81 -7.65
CA CYS A 179 0.52 11.53 -6.60
C CYS A 179 0.42 13.04 -6.90
N GLN A 180 -0.35 13.39 -7.93
CA GLN A 180 -0.40 14.75 -8.49
C GLN A 180 -0.94 15.81 -7.50
N GLY A 181 -1.85 15.41 -6.62
CA GLY A 181 -2.43 16.26 -5.59
C GLY A 181 -1.44 16.70 -4.50
N LEU A 182 -0.36 15.93 -4.25
CA LEU A 182 0.56 16.17 -3.15
C LEU A 182 1.19 17.57 -3.27
N THR A 183 1.03 18.43 -2.27
CA THR A 183 1.47 19.84 -2.35
C THR A 183 2.85 20.06 -1.74
N GLN A 184 3.27 19.19 -0.81
CA GLN A 184 4.53 19.26 -0.09
C GLN A 184 5.03 17.86 0.29
N LEU A 185 6.36 17.67 0.30
CA LEU A 185 6.95 16.45 0.85
C LEU A 185 7.10 16.56 2.38
N PRO A 186 6.65 15.56 3.16
CA PRO A 186 6.86 15.56 4.61
C PRO A 186 8.34 15.42 4.97
N GLU A 187 8.65 15.46 6.26
CA GLU A 187 9.90 14.88 6.74
C GLU A 187 9.86 13.37 6.53
N LEU A 188 10.87 12.83 5.84
CA LEU A 188 10.94 11.41 5.53
C LEU A 188 11.56 10.62 6.68
N PRO A 189 11.20 9.33 6.83
CA PRO A 189 11.83 8.46 7.82
C PRO A 189 13.35 8.42 7.67
N PRO A 190 14.09 8.32 8.79
CA PRO A 190 15.56 8.34 8.77
C PRO A 190 16.18 7.15 8.05
N GLU A 191 15.51 5.99 8.05
CA GLU A 191 16.00 4.74 7.46
C GLU A 191 15.53 4.52 6.01
N LEU A 192 14.86 5.52 5.41
CA LEU A 192 14.32 5.40 4.07
C LEU A 192 15.47 5.32 3.05
N ASN A 193 15.50 4.24 2.27
CA ASN A 193 16.54 3.95 1.28
C ASN A 193 16.15 4.34 -0.14
N GLU A 194 14.86 4.21 -0.47
CA GLU A 194 14.32 4.50 -1.80
C GLU A 194 13.06 5.37 -1.71
N LEU A 195 13.06 6.47 -2.46
CA LEU A 195 11.88 7.28 -2.71
C LEU A 195 11.58 7.24 -4.20
N HIS A 196 10.41 6.69 -4.57
CA HIS A 196 9.96 6.64 -5.95
C HIS A 196 8.98 7.79 -6.19
N VAL A 197 9.27 8.59 -7.21
CA VAL A 197 8.43 9.69 -7.69
C VAL A 197 8.47 9.71 -9.21
N ASP A 198 7.40 10.16 -9.85
CA ASP A 198 7.43 10.41 -11.29
C ASP A 198 8.15 11.73 -11.61
N CYS A 199 8.46 11.93 -12.88
CA CYS A 199 9.18 13.11 -13.36
C CYS A 199 8.47 14.45 -13.10
N HIS A 200 7.13 14.50 -13.13
CA HIS A 200 6.38 15.72 -12.82
C HIS A 200 6.49 16.07 -11.34
N MET A 201 6.39 15.08 -10.47
CA MET A 201 6.58 15.26 -9.03
C MET A 201 8.03 15.64 -8.69
N ALA A 202 9.00 15.02 -9.37
CA ALA A 202 10.41 15.32 -9.16
C ALA A 202 10.73 16.78 -9.52
N LEU A 203 10.17 17.30 -10.61
CA LEU A 203 10.25 18.71 -10.98
C LEU A 203 9.54 19.61 -9.96
N LYS A 204 8.31 19.25 -9.55
CA LYS A 204 7.51 19.98 -8.55
C LYS A 204 8.26 20.14 -7.22
N PHE A 205 8.97 19.09 -6.81
CA PHE A 205 9.67 19.03 -5.52
C PHE A 205 11.19 19.16 -5.63
N ILE A 206 11.72 19.68 -6.74
CA ILE A 206 13.17 19.67 -6.98
C ILE A 206 13.95 20.39 -5.87
N HIS A 207 13.43 21.51 -5.35
CA HIS A 207 14.08 22.22 -4.25
C HIS A 207 14.07 21.41 -2.95
N ASP A 208 12.95 20.79 -2.59
CA ASP A 208 12.86 19.92 -1.41
C ASP A 208 13.79 18.71 -1.53
N LEU A 209 13.83 18.09 -2.71
CA LEU A 209 14.68 16.95 -3.02
C LEU A 209 16.17 17.29 -3.01
N VAL A 210 16.54 18.50 -3.46
CA VAL A 210 17.94 18.97 -3.45
C VAL A 210 18.37 19.42 -2.05
N THR A 211 17.51 20.14 -1.31
CA THR A 211 17.86 20.68 0.01
C THR A 211 17.86 19.61 1.10
N LYS A 212 16.92 18.67 1.06
CA LYS A 212 16.88 17.55 2.00
C LYS A 212 17.90 16.45 1.64
N ARG A 213 18.61 16.56 0.50
CA ARG A 213 19.48 15.51 -0.08
C ARG A 213 20.51 14.89 0.87
N LYS A 214 21.05 15.66 1.82
CA LYS A 214 21.99 15.14 2.84
C LYS A 214 21.36 14.09 3.78
N LYS A 215 20.03 14.02 3.82
CA LYS A 215 19.22 13.06 4.59
C LYS A 215 18.30 12.23 3.70
N LEU A 216 18.30 12.43 2.38
CA LEU A 216 17.30 11.80 1.51
C LEU A 216 17.76 10.45 0.96
N PRO A 217 16.79 9.56 0.69
CA PRO A 217 17.02 8.25 0.08
C PRO A 217 17.53 8.37 -1.36
N ARG A 218 17.92 7.22 -1.95
CA ARG A 218 18.04 7.10 -3.41
C ARG A 218 16.69 7.47 -4.04
N VAL A 219 16.64 8.59 -4.74
CA VAL A 219 15.44 9.01 -5.49
C VAL A 219 15.44 8.23 -6.80
N LYS A 220 14.44 7.36 -6.98
CA LYS A 220 14.19 6.65 -8.24
C LYS A 220 13.09 7.38 -8.98
N LEU A 221 13.35 7.66 -10.25
CA LEU A 221 12.38 8.26 -11.15
C LEU A 221 11.69 7.15 -11.92
N ASP A 222 10.37 7.08 -11.82
CA ASP A 222 9.57 6.25 -12.72
C ASP A 222 9.40 7.04 -14.02
N VAL A 223 10.17 6.68 -15.05
CA VAL A 223 10.27 7.43 -16.30
C VAL A 223 9.42 6.73 -17.35
N GLU A 224 8.31 7.36 -17.74
CA GLU A 224 7.55 6.96 -18.93
C GLU A 224 7.94 7.79 -20.17
N ASP A 225 8.67 8.92 -20.02
CA ASP A 225 9.04 9.84 -21.10
C ASP A 225 10.47 10.40 -20.96
N ASP A 226 11.34 10.06 -21.91
CA ASP A 226 12.75 10.49 -22.00
C ASP A 226 12.92 12.01 -22.07
N THR A 227 11.93 12.73 -22.60
CA THR A 227 11.99 14.19 -22.76
C THR A 227 11.93 14.89 -21.41
N ILE A 228 11.06 14.40 -20.51
CA ILE A 228 10.90 14.96 -19.17
C ILE A 228 12.07 14.56 -18.28
N TYR A 229 12.62 13.34 -18.47
CA TYR A 229 13.84 12.94 -17.79
C TYR A 229 15.02 13.87 -18.11
N ASN A 230 15.20 14.23 -19.38
CA ASN A 230 16.25 15.17 -19.79
C ASN A 230 16.03 16.58 -19.20
N LEU A 231 14.78 17.04 -19.12
CA LEU A 231 14.44 18.31 -18.47
C LEU A 231 14.72 18.27 -16.97
N PHE A 232 14.36 17.17 -16.30
CA PHE A 232 14.66 16.96 -14.89
C PHE A 232 16.16 16.88 -14.64
N ALA A 233 16.90 16.12 -15.45
CA ALA A 233 18.35 16.04 -15.38
C ALA A 233 18.97 17.44 -15.54
N HIS A 234 18.53 18.22 -16.53
CA HIS A 234 18.99 19.60 -16.71
C HIS A 234 18.66 20.50 -15.52
N ALA A 235 17.44 20.47 -15.00
CA ALA A 235 17.03 21.25 -13.83
C ALA A 235 17.80 20.84 -12.57
N LEU A 236 18.08 19.55 -12.43
CA LEU A 236 18.90 19.00 -11.35
C LEU A 236 20.35 19.48 -11.48
N PHE A 237 20.95 19.39 -12.67
CA PHE A 237 22.32 19.88 -12.92
C PHE A 237 22.45 21.41 -12.80
N GLN A 238 21.43 22.19 -13.20
CA GLN A 238 21.40 23.63 -12.98
C GLN A 238 21.32 23.98 -11.49
N ASN A 239 20.49 23.27 -10.72
CA ASN A 239 20.41 23.46 -9.27
C ASN A 239 21.67 22.93 -8.54
N ILE A 240 22.30 21.86 -9.03
CA ILE A 240 23.59 21.34 -8.53
C ILE A 240 24.75 22.30 -8.83
N SER A 241 24.69 23.12 -9.89
CA SER A 241 25.73 24.13 -10.15
C SER A 241 25.86 25.17 -9.03
N SER A 242 24.82 25.32 -8.20
CA SER A 242 24.83 26.11 -6.95
C SER A 242 25.41 25.36 -5.74
N LEU A 243 25.65 24.05 -5.86
CA LEU A 243 26.16 23.14 -4.81
C LEU A 243 27.48 22.53 -5.30
N ARG A 244 28.59 23.23 -5.04
CA ARG A 244 29.93 22.66 -5.15
C ARG A 244 30.03 21.43 -4.24
N HIS A 245 29.97 20.23 -4.83
CA HIS A 245 30.87 19.08 -4.62
C HIS A 245 30.19 17.75 -4.98
N ASP A 246 30.85 17.06 -5.91
CA ASP A 246 30.91 15.61 -6.17
C ASP A 246 29.63 14.84 -6.54
N ILE A 247 29.50 14.53 -7.83
CA ILE A 247 28.80 13.32 -8.31
C ILE A 247 29.60 12.72 -9.46
N SER A 248 30.04 11.48 -9.29
CA SER A 248 30.52 10.61 -10.36
C SER A 248 29.32 9.99 -11.09
N ALA A 249 29.23 10.21 -12.40
CA ALA A 249 28.40 9.38 -13.28
C ALA A 249 29.23 8.16 -13.68
N SER A 250 28.72 6.96 -13.45
CA SER A 250 29.25 5.75 -14.08
C SER A 250 28.52 5.55 -15.40
N ASP A 251 29.26 5.68 -16.50
CA ASP A 251 28.79 5.30 -17.84
C ASP A 251 28.59 3.78 -17.91
N SER A 252 27.51 3.36 -18.56
CA SER A 252 27.39 2.06 -19.21
C SER A 252 27.30 2.29 -20.71
#